data_AF-A0A8J6DIN3-F1
#
_entry.id   AF-A0A8J6DIN3-F1
#
_cell.length_a   1.000
_cell.length_b   1.000
_cell.length_c   1.000
_cell.angle_alpha   90.00
_cell.angle_beta   90.00
_cell.angle_gamma   90.00
#
_symmetry.space_group_name_H-M   'P 1'
#
loop_
_entity.id
_entity.type
_entity.pdbx_description
1 polymer ?
#
loop_
_entity_poly.entity_id
_entity_poly.type
_entity_poly.pdbx_seq_one_letter_code
_entity_poly.pdbx_strand_id
1 'polypeptide(L)'
;GIGRNWPWASGGSSILAEFGTLHLEFMHLSHLSGNPVFAEKVMNIRKVLNNLEKPEGLYPNYLNPSSGQWGQYHVSVGGLGDSFYEYLLKAWLMSDKKDLEAKKMYFDAVKAIETHLIRKSSTGLTYIAEWKGGLLEHKMGHLTCFAGGMFALGADDAPAGMTQHYLQLGAEIARTCHESYNRTLVKLGPEAFRFDGGVEAIATRQNEKYYILRPEVVETYMYMWRLTHDPKYRKWAWEAVEALESHCRVNGGYSGLRDVYLKPESYDDVQQSFFLAETLK
;
A
#
# COMPACT_ATOMS: atom_id res chain seq x y z
N GLY A 1 -13.85 21.68 16.51
CA GLY A 1 -14.03 20.55 17.45
C GLY A 1 -12.70 20.21 18.09
N ILE A 2 -12.70 19.46 19.19
CA ILE A 2 -11.48 18.95 19.85
C ILE A 2 -11.12 17.60 19.22
N GLY A 3 -9.84 17.37 18.90
CA GLY A 3 -9.36 16.14 18.25
C GLY A 3 -9.24 14.95 19.21
N ARG A 4 -9.40 13.73 18.68
CA ARG A 4 -9.18 12.44 19.38
C ARG A 4 -8.79 11.34 18.39
N ASN A 5 -8.09 10.32 18.87
CA ASN A 5 -7.77 9.11 18.09
C ASN A 5 -8.96 8.13 18.03
N TRP A 6 -8.84 7.12 17.17
CA TRP A 6 -9.86 6.06 17.04
C TRP A 6 -10.10 5.32 18.36
N PRO A 7 -11.37 5.02 18.72
CA PRO A 7 -11.69 4.33 19.97
C PRO A 7 -11.07 2.93 20.09
N TRP A 8 -10.85 2.25 18.97
CA TRP A 8 -10.28 0.90 18.90
C TRP A 8 -8.76 0.88 18.75
N ALA A 9 -8.11 2.04 18.55
CA ALA A 9 -6.67 2.09 18.34
C ALA A 9 -5.91 1.67 19.59
N SER A 10 -4.89 0.84 19.40
CA SER A 10 -4.08 0.26 20.46
C SER A 10 -3.56 1.33 21.44
N GLY A 11 -3.99 1.29 22.70
CA GLY A 11 -3.57 2.26 23.72
C GLY A 11 -3.88 3.73 23.39
N GLY A 12 -4.91 3.99 22.58
CA GLY A 12 -5.25 5.34 22.13
C GLY A 12 -4.20 5.94 21.19
N SER A 13 -3.43 5.10 20.49
CA SER A 13 -2.36 5.52 19.58
C SER A 13 -2.89 6.12 18.27
N SER A 14 -2.07 6.95 17.64
CA SER A 14 -2.25 7.40 16.27
C SER A 14 -1.74 6.34 15.29
N ILE A 15 -2.31 6.29 14.08
CA ILE A 15 -1.99 5.28 13.06
C ILE A 15 -0.89 5.77 12.14
N LEU A 16 0.12 4.93 11.87
CA LEU A 16 1.31 5.27 11.09
C LEU A 16 0.99 5.86 9.72
N ALA A 17 0.13 5.21 8.93
CA ALA A 17 -0.29 5.73 7.63
C ALA A 17 -1.10 7.03 7.74
N GLU A 18 -1.88 7.24 8.81
CA GLU A 18 -2.69 8.47 8.93
C GLU A 18 -1.82 9.71 9.16
N PHE A 19 -0.88 9.67 10.10
CA PHE A 19 0.00 10.81 10.35
C PHE A 19 1.20 10.85 9.39
N GLY A 20 1.58 9.72 8.82
CA GLY A 20 2.68 9.58 7.86
C GLY A 20 2.36 10.14 6.47
N THR A 21 1.08 10.18 6.12
CA THR A 21 0.59 10.53 4.77
C THR A 21 0.00 11.94 4.73
N LEU A 22 0.73 12.89 5.33
CA LEU A 22 0.41 14.33 5.31
C LEU A 22 1.50 15.16 4.64
N HIS A 23 2.65 14.55 4.37
CA HIS A 23 3.89 15.25 4.07
C HIS A 23 3.81 16.04 2.77
N LEU A 24 3.31 15.43 1.68
CA LEU A 24 3.31 16.07 0.37
C LEU A 24 2.39 17.30 0.36
N GLU A 25 1.19 17.16 0.90
CA GLU A 25 0.16 18.19 0.99
C GLU A 25 0.64 19.36 1.83
N PHE A 26 1.24 19.10 3.01
CA PHE A 26 1.66 20.14 3.93
C PHE A 26 2.89 20.91 3.43
N MET A 27 3.79 20.24 2.71
CA MET A 27 4.89 20.91 2.02
C MET A 27 4.36 21.85 0.92
N HIS A 28 3.39 21.39 0.12
CA HIS A 28 2.73 22.24 -0.88
C HIS A 28 1.93 23.39 -0.25
N LEU A 29 1.21 23.16 0.85
CA LEU A 29 0.49 24.22 1.58
C LEU A 29 1.44 25.33 2.04
N SER A 30 2.61 24.97 2.57
CA SER A 30 3.62 25.96 2.98
C SER A 30 4.16 26.73 1.79
N HIS A 31 4.43 26.05 0.68
CA HIS A 31 4.92 26.68 -0.55
C HIS A 31 3.91 27.69 -1.11
N LEU A 32 2.64 27.30 -1.24
CA LEU A 32 1.60 28.14 -1.84
C LEU A 32 1.17 29.30 -0.93
N SER A 33 1.15 29.09 0.38
CA SER A 33 0.72 30.13 1.34
C SER A 33 1.86 31.05 1.81
N GLY A 34 3.11 30.64 1.63
CA GLY A 34 4.27 31.29 2.25
C GLY A 34 4.35 31.11 3.78
N ASN A 35 3.45 30.33 4.40
CA ASN A 35 3.42 30.10 5.83
C ASN A 35 4.13 28.77 6.18
N PRO A 36 5.28 28.79 6.90
CA PRO A 36 6.07 27.58 7.17
C PRO A 36 5.40 26.60 8.13
N VAL A 37 4.33 27.00 8.82
CA VAL A 37 3.72 26.20 9.89
C VAL A 37 3.30 24.80 9.45
N PHE A 38 2.86 24.61 8.20
CA PHE A 38 2.43 23.29 7.72
C PHE A 38 3.64 22.36 7.56
N ALA A 39 4.71 22.82 6.90
CA ALA A 39 5.95 22.08 6.76
C ALA A 39 6.54 21.74 8.13
N GLU A 40 6.54 22.68 9.08
CA GLU A 40 7.01 22.45 10.44
C GLU A 40 6.25 21.30 11.14
N LYS A 41 4.94 21.15 10.90
CA LYS A 41 4.16 20.05 11.50
C LYS A 41 4.64 18.68 11.02
N VAL A 42 4.81 18.50 9.72
CA VAL A 42 5.20 17.20 9.16
C VAL A 42 6.69 16.90 9.36
N MET A 43 7.53 17.93 9.46
CA MET A 43 8.93 17.77 9.86
C MET A 43 9.06 17.39 11.34
N ASN A 44 8.17 17.86 12.22
CA ASN A 44 8.14 17.40 13.60
C ASN A 44 7.75 15.91 13.73
N ILE A 45 6.89 15.40 12.85
CA ILE A 45 6.57 13.96 12.79
C ILE A 45 7.84 13.14 12.48
N ARG A 46 8.62 13.58 11.48
CA ARG A 46 9.92 12.96 11.15
C ARG A 46 10.88 12.94 12.33
N LYS A 47 11.00 14.06 13.04
CA LYS A 47 11.83 14.17 14.24
C LYS A 47 11.46 13.15 15.31
N VAL A 48 10.17 12.97 15.59
CA VAL A 48 9.70 11.98 16.57
C VAL A 48 10.07 10.56 16.11
N LEU A 49 9.77 10.20 14.86
CA LEU A 49 10.08 8.88 14.32
C LEU A 49 11.58 8.58 14.30
N ASN A 50 12.42 9.57 14.01
CA ASN A 50 13.88 9.41 13.97
C ASN A 50 14.52 9.22 15.36
N ASN A 51 13.86 9.69 16.42
CA ASN A 51 14.31 9.49 17.80
C ASN A 51 13.90 8.13 18.38
N LEU A 52 13.03 7.38 17.70
CA LEU A 52 12.59 6.07 18.13
C LEU A 52 13.48 4.96 17.55
N GLU A 53 13.78 3.97 18.38
CA GLU A 53 14.28 2.69 17.91
C GLU A 53 13.18 1.97 17.13
N LYS A 54 13.51 1.49 15.94
CA LYS A 54 12.59 0.70 15.11
C LYS A 54 12.87 -0.78 15.40
N PRO A 55 11.93 -1.55 15.99
CA PRO A 55 12.15 -2.96 16.26
C PRO A 55 12.45 -3.71 14.95
N GLU A 56 13.61 -4.36 14.85
CA GLU A 56 14.08 -5.02 13.62
C GLU A 56 14.15 -4.09 12.39
N GLY A 57 14.30 -2.78 12.61
CA GLY A 57 14.21 -1.77 11.54
C GLY A 57 12.80 -1.54 10.99
N LEU A 58 11.78 -2.19 11.55
CA LEU A 58 10.39 -2.07 11.15
C LEU A 58 9.67 -0.95 11.92
N TYR A 59 8.64 -0.38 11.28
CA TYR A 59 7.83 0.69 11.86
C TYR A 59 6.50 0.12 12.37
N PRO A 60 6.26 0.07 13.69
CA PRO A 60 4.96 -0.26 14.23
C PRO A 60 3.87 0.70 13.72
N ASN A 61 2.70 0.16 13.42
CA ASN A 61 1.56 0.92 12.88
C ASN A 61 0.90 1.84 13.93
N TYR A 62 1.32 1.79 15.20
CA TYR A 62 0.72 2.52 16.31
C TYR A 62 1.77 3.33 17.07
N LEU A 63 1.58 4.64 17.17
CA LEU A 63 2.42 5.55 17.96
C LEU A 63 1.55 6.39 18.90
N ASN A 64 1.83 6.34 20.20
CA ASN A 64 1.05 7.09 21.18
C ASN A 64 1.40 8.59 21.13
N PRO A 65 0.45 9.49 20.84
CA PRO A 65 0.75 10.91 20.64
C PRO A 65 1.10 11.65 21.94
N SER A 66 0.74 11.10 23.12
CA SER A 66 1.02 11.72 24.41
C SER A 66 2.44 11.39 24.90
N SER A 67 2.88 10.14 24.75
CA SER A 67 4.22 9.71 25.17
C SER A 67 5.28 9.77 24.06
N GLY A 68 4.85 9.81 22.80
CA GLY A 68 5.73 9.71 21.64
C GLY A 68 6.38 8.34 21.49
N GLN A 69 5.85 7.29 22.10
CA GLN A 69 6.39 5.92 22.07
C GLN A 69 5.52 4.99 21.23
N TRP A 70 6.09 3.90 20.76
CA TRP A 70 5.36 2.85 20.05
C TRP A 70 4.26 2.22 20.92
N GLY A 71 3.13 1.90 20.30
CA GLY A 71 2.10 1.03 20.84
C GLY A 71 2.43 -0.45 20.59
N GLN A 72 1.42 -1.25 20.24
CA GLN A 72 1.65 -2.64 19.83
C GLN A 72 2.53 -2.74 18.59
N TYR A 73 3.43 -3.72 18.58
CA TYR A 73 4.37 -3.97 17.49
C TYR A 73 3.73 -4.77 16.35
N HIS A 74 2.68 -4.20 15.77
CA HIS A 74 2.07 -4.67 14.52
C HIS A 74 2.62 -3.87 13.36
N VAL A 75 3.09 -4.55 12.32
CA VAL A 75 3.71 -3.94 11.14
C VAL A 75 3.02 -4.50 9.90
N SER A 76 2.66 -3.62 8.97
CA SER A 76 2.09 -3.99 7.67
C SER A 76 2.50 -2.97 6.62
N VAL A 77 2.78 -3.43 5.40
CA VAL A 77 2.89 -2.59 4.19
C VAL A 77 1.53 -2.50 3.47
N GLY A 78 0.46 -3.04 4.06
CA GLY A 78 -0.92 -2.72 3.69
C GLY A 78 -1.52 -1.72 4.67
N GLY A 79 -2.83 -1.86 4.92
CA GLY A 79 -3.57 -0.95 5.78
C GLY A 79 -2.89 -0.65 7.11
N LEU A 80 -3.04 0.60 7.55
CA LEU A 80 -2.44 1.23 8.74
C LEU A 80 -0.95 1.61 8.59
N GLY A 81 -0.23 1.13 7.58
CA GLY A 81 1.20 1.44 7.38
C GLY A 81 1.60 1.85 5.95
N ASP A 82 0.95 1.29 4.93
CA ASP A 82 1.16 1.50 3.49
C ASP A 82 1.74 2.87 3.08
N SER A 83 0.90 3.90 3.09
CA SER A 83 1.16 5.21 2.48
C SER A 83 2.19 6.04 3.24
N PHE A 84 2.54 5.66 4.48
CA PHE A 84 3.72 6.22 5.16
C PHE A 84 5.00 5.91 4.37
N TYR A 85 5.19 4.64 3.97
CA TYR A 85 6.38 4.24 3.20
C TYR A 85 6.39 4.90 1.81
N GLU A 86 5.22 4.99 1.18
CA GLU A 86 5.00 5.68 -0.08
C GLU A 86 5.45 7.14 -0.01
N TYR A 87 5.08 7.84 1.06
CA TYR A 87 5.36 9.26 1.23
C TYR A 87 6.81 9.55 1.60
N LEU A 88 7.55 8.58 2.18
CA LEU A 88 9.00 8.72 2.31
C LEU A 88 9.66 8.80 0.93
N LEU A 89 9.31 7.89 0.01
CA LEU A 89 9.83 7.93 -1.36
C LEU A 89 9.38 9.20 -2.08
N LYS A 90 8.08 9.49 -2.07
CA LYS A 90 7.50 10.61 -2.82
C LYS A 90 7.95 11.96 -2.26
N ALA A 91 8.21 12.11 -0.96
CA ALA A 91 8.75 13.35 -0.39
C ALA A 91 10.15 13.66 -0.92
N TRP A 92 11.02 12.63 -0.97
CA TRP A 92 12.33 12.78 -1.57
C TRP A 92 12.24 13.14 -3.07
N LEU A 93 11.40 12.47 -3.85
CA LEU A 93 11.17 12.81 -5.26
C LEU A 93 10.64 14.24 -5.45
N MET A 94 9.58 14.60 -4.73
CA MET A 94 8.89 15.90 -4.84
C MET A 94 9.78 17.07 -4.44
N SER A 95 10.72 16.84 -3.53
CA SER A 95 11.71 17.84 -3.09
C SER A 95 12.80 18.14 -4.11
N ASP A 96 12.67 17.70 -5.36
CA ASP A 96 13.75 17.72 -6.37
C ASP A 96 15.00 16.98 -5.85
N LYS A 97 14.76 15.83 -5.21
CA LYS A 97 15.77 14.96 -4.61
C LYS A 97 16.61 15.62 -3.49
N LYS A 98 16.12 16.68 -2.84
CA LYS A 98 16.84 17.41 -1.77
C LYS A 98 16.56 16.91 -0.35
N ASP A 99 15.43 16.26 -0.11
CA ASP A 99 15.12 15.63 1.20
C ASP A 99 15.87 14.29 1.33
N LEU A 100 17.14 14.39 1.75
CA LEU A 100 18.02 13.24 1.98
C LEU A 100 17.58 12.39 3.18
N GLU A 101 16.87 12.99 4.14
CA GLU A 101 16.33 12.26 5.30
C GLU A 101 15.25 11.28 4.83
N ALA A 102 14.32 11.75 3.99
CA ALA A 102 13.28 10.91 3.40
C ALA A 102 13.87 9.76 2.57
N LYS A 103 14.89 10.04 1.74
CA LYS A 103 15.60 9.01 0.96
C LYS A 103 16.17 7.92 1.87
N LYS A 104 16.88 8.31 2.92
CA LYS A 104 17.47 7.37 3.87
C LYS A 104 16.40 6.55 4.58
N MET A 105 15.37 7.20 5.12
CA MET A 105 14.27 6.53 5.81
C MET A 105 13.56 5.52 4.90
N TYR A 106 13.32 5.88 3.64
CA TYR A 106 12.70 4.98 2.66
C TYR A 106 13.54 3.73 2.43
N PHE A 107 14.81 3.86 2.02
CA PHE A 107 15.62 2.69 1.68
C PHE A 107 15.98 1.83 2.90
N ASP A 108 16.14 2.43 4.09
CA ASP A 108 16.31 1.67 5.34
C ASP A 108 15.04 0.86 5.65
N ALA A 109 13.85 1.46 5.52
CA ALA A 109 12.57 0.79 5.74
C ALA A 109 12.33 -0.34 4.74
N VAL A 110 12.57 -0.10 3.45
CA VAL A 110 12.41 -1.12 2.39
C VAL A 110 13.34 -2.30 2.62
N LYS A 111 14.60 -2.06 3.01
CA LYS A 111 15.53 -3.15 3.34
C LYS A 111 15.02 -4.02 4.49
N ALA A 112 14.45 -3.42 5.54
CA ALA A 112 13.85 -4.15 6.65
C ALA A 112 12.61 -4.92 6.21
N ILE A 113 11.75 -4.31 5.37
CA ILE A 113 10.58 -4.98 4.77
C ILE A 113 10.99 -6.20 3.95
N GLU A 114 11.99 -6.09 3.08
CA GLU A 114 12.50 -7.22 2.29
C GLU A 114 12.99 -8.37 3.18
N THR A 115 13.74 -8.03 4.23
CA THR A 115 14.32 -9.02 5.15
C THR A 115 13.23 -9.73 5.96
N HIS A 116 12.31 -8.97 6.55
CA HIS A 116 11.41 -9.50 7.57
C HIS A 116 10.02 -9.86 7.05
N LEU A 117 9.49 -9.17 6.03
CA LEU A 117 8.09 -9.31 5.59
C LEU A 117 7.94 -9.95 4.21
N ILE A 118 8.89 -9.78 3.29
CA ILE A 118 8.78 -10.36 1.94
C ILE A 118 9.14 -11.84 1.96
N ARG A 119 8.25 -12.66 1.41
CA ARG A 119 8.41 -14.11 1.31
C ARG A 119 8.03 -14.59 -0.09
N LYS A 120 8.42 -15.82 -0.40
CA LYS A 120 8.07 -16.51 -1.64
C LYS A 120 7.23 -17.74 -1.32
N SER A 121 6.12 -17.92 -2.03
CA SER A 121 5.21 -19.05 -1.85
C SER A 121 5.80 -20.33 -2.44
N SER A 122 5.11 -21.46 -2.23
CA SER A 122 5.54 -22.76 -2.75
C SER A 122 5.54 -22.81 -4.29
N THR A 123 4.60 -22.12 -4.95
CA THR A 123 4.60 -21.98 -6.41
C THR A 123 5.39 -20.77 -6.91
N GLY A 124 6.16 -20.12 -6.04
CA GLY A 124 7.06 -19.04 -6.43
C GLY A 124 6.45 -17.64 -6.49
N LEU A 125 5.26 -17.39 -5.92
CA LEU A 125 4.70 -16.03 -5.81
C LEU A 125 5.43 -15.22 -4.74
N THR A 126 5.89 -14.01 -5.06
CA THR A 126 6.47 -13.10 -4.07
C THR A 126 5.37 -12.30 -3.41
N TYR A 127 5.30 -12.28 -2.09
CA TYR A 127 4.26 -11.55 -1.34
C TYR A 127 4.84 -10.87 -0.11
N ILE A 128 4.13 -9.87 0.39
CA ILE A 128 4.48 -9.12 1.61
C ILE A 128 3.52 -9.55 2.72
N ALA A 129 4.04 -10.24 3.73
CA ALA A 129 3.28 -10.69 4.89
C ALA A 129 3.07 -9.56 5.92
N GLU A 130 2.10 -9.74 6.81
CA GLU A 130 1.98 -8.93 8.03
C GLU A 130 2.88 -9.49 9.13
N TRP A 131 3.35 -8.61 10.02
CA TRP A 131 4.21 -9.00 11.14
C TRP A 131 3.64 -8.50 12.46
N LYS A 132 3.60 -9.38 13.47
CA LYS A 132 3.06 -9.09 14.81
C LYS A 132 4.03 -9.61 15.87
N GLY A 133 4.84 -8.71 16.44
CA GLY A 133 5.73 -9.02 17.56
C GLY A 133 6.68 -10.19 17.34
N GLY A 134 7.14 -10.40 16.10
CA GLY A 134 8.07 -11.46 15.71
C GLY A 134 7.44 -12.53 14.81
N LEU A 135 6.11 -12.63 14.79
CA LEU A 135 5.38 -13.66 14.05
C LEU A 135 4.83 -13.12 12.73
N LEU A 136 5.03 -13.88 11.66
CA LEU A 136 4.42 -13.58 10.36
C LEU A 136 3.02 -14.16 10.24
N GLU A 137 2.09 -13.35 9.75
CA GLU A 137 0.82 -13.80 9.21
C GLU A 137 0.94 -13.79 7.67
N HIS A 138 0.88 -14.98 7.06
CA HIS A 138 1.07 -15.19 5.62
C HIS A 138 -0.15 -14.77 4.79
N LYS A 139 -0.46 -13.47 4.86
CA LYS A 139 -1.59 -12.78 4.25
C LYS A 139 -1.10 -11.46 3.66
N MET A 140 -1.61 -11.11 2.48
CA MET A 140 -1.33 -9.84 1.81
C MET A 140 -2.66 -9.18 1.43
N GLY A 141 -2.76 -7.86 1.60
CA GLY A 141 -3.95 -7.10 1.25
C GLY A 141 -3.92 -6.58 -0.18
N HIS A 142 -5.09 -6.25 -0.72
CA HIS A 142 -5.23 -5.47 -1.94
C HIS A 142 -4.51 -4.12 -1.80
N LEU A 143 -4.67 -3.46 -0.64
CA LEU A 143 -3.94 -2.25 -0.29
C LEU A 143 -2.43 -2.42 -0.50
N THR A 144 -1.83 -3.52 -0.04
CA THR A 144 -0.39 -3.79 -0.15
C THR A 144 0.11 -3.88 -1.60
N CYS A 145 -0.79 -4.06 -2.58
CA CYS A 145 -0.40 -4.13 -3.98
C CYS A 145 0.17 -2.82 -4.55
N PHE A 146 -0.06 -1.67 -3.91
CA PHE A 146 0.55 -0.39 -4.30
C PHE A 146 2.10 -0.47 -4.25
N ALA A 147 2.62 -1.34 -3.37
CA ALA A 147 4.05 -1.47 -3.12
C ALA A 147 4.83 -1.89 -4.38
N GLY A 148 4.19 -2.58 -5.34
CA GLY A 148 4.83 -2.93 -6.61
C GLY A 148 5.26 -1.68 -7.39
N GLY A 149 4.34 -0.73 -7.55
CA GLY A 149 4.60 0.58 -8.14
C GLY A 149 5.58 1.41 -7.32
N MET A 150 5.46 1.40 -5.99
CA MET A 150 6.40 2.08 -5.09
C MET A 150 7.85 1.60 -5.26
N PHE A 151 8.08 0.27 -5.24
CA PHE A 151 9.42 -0.29 -5.43
C PHE A 151 9.99 0.08 -6.80
N ALA A 152 9.19 -0.06 -7.86
CA ALA A 152 9.63 0.29 -9.21
C ALA A 152 9.95 1.79 -9.35
N LEU A 153 9.11 2.68 -8.79
CA LEU A 153 9.33 4.12 -8.80
C LEU A 153 10.62 4.52 -8.09
N GLY A 154 10.99 3.82 -7.00
CA GLY A 154 12.22 4.08 -6.26
C GLY A 154 13.49 3.49 -6.89
N ALA A 155 13.39 2.75 -7.99
CA ALA A 155 14.51 1.98 -8.54
C ALA A 155 15.64 2.86 -9.10
N ASP A 156 15.33 4.00 -9.74
CA ASP A 156 16.31 4.89 -10.37
C ASP A 156 17.32 5.47 -9.35
N ASP A 157 16.87 5.67 -8.12
CA ASP A 157 17.66 6.31 -7.06
C ASP A 157 18.08 5.37 -5.94
N ALA A 158 17.89 4.08 -6.19
CA ALA A 158 18.37 3.01 -5.35
C ALA A 158 19.90 3.06 -5.17
N PRO A 159 20.43 2.42 -4.11
CA PRO A 159 21.87 2.22 -3.97
C PRO A 159 22.49 1.58 -5.22
N ALA A 160 23.78 1.82 -5.45
CA ALA A 160 24.48 1.32 -6.62
C ALA A 160 24.29 -0.19 -6.82
N GLY A 161 23.86 -0.59 -8.02
CA GLY A 161 23.59 -1.98 -8.39
C GLY A 161 22.19 -2.50 -8.02
N MET A 162 21.35 -1.71 -7.34
CA MET A 162 20.02 -2.16 -6.86
C MET A 162 18.85 -1.74 -7.77
N THR A 163 19.07 -0.97 -8.82
CA THR A 163 17.99 -0.52 -9.74
C THR A 163 17.22 -1.70 -10.33
N GLN A 164 17.92 -2.68 -10.91
CA GLN A 164 17.25 -3.85 -11.50
C GLN A 164 16.57 -4.72 -10.43
N HIS A 165 17.13 -4.79 -9.22
CA HIS A 165 16.53 -5.51 -8.10
C HIS A 165 15.14 -4.95 -7.76
N TYR A 166 15.01 -3.63 -7.59
CA TYR A 166 13.73 -3.01 -7.26
C TYR A 166 12.71 -3.04 -8.41
N LEU A 167 13.17 -2.91 -9.67
CA LEU A 167 12.29 -3.13 -10.83
C LEU A 167 11.75 -4.57 -10.88
N GLN A 168 12.61 -5.57 -10.61
CA GLN A 168 12.18 -6.97 -10.56
C GLN A 168 11.25 -7.21 -9.37
N LEU A 169 11.56 -6.66 -8.19
CA LEU A 169 10.69 -6.77 -7.02
C LEU A 169 9.30 -6.18 -7.31
N GLY A 170 9.24 -5.00 -7.94
CA GLY A 170 8.00 -4.38 -8.41
C GLY A 170 7.22 -5.29 -9.37
N ALA A 171 7.91 -5.90 -10.35
CA ALA A 171 7.31 -6.85 -11.28
C ALA A 171 6.77 -8.13 -10.62
N GLU A 172 7.48 -8.66 -9.62
CA GLU A 172 7.04 -9.84 -8.87
C GLU A 172 5.81 -9.55 -8.00
N ILE A 173 5.75 -8.39 -7.36
CA ILE A 173 4.55 -7.94 -6.62
C ILE A 173 3.38 -7.72 -7.58
N ALA A 174 3.60 -7.06 -8.71
CA ALA A 174 2.58 -6.88 -9.76
C ALA A 174 2.02 -8.22 -10.25
N ARG A 175 2.89 -9.22 -10.44
CA ARG A 175 2.51 -10.58 -10.84
C ARG A 175 1.66 -11.27 -9.76
N THR A 176 2.05 -11.21 -8.49
CA THR A 176 1.27 -11.81 -7.40
C THR A 176 -0.10 -11.15 -7.25
N CYS A 177 -0.18 -9.83 -7.41
CA CYS A 177 -1.45 -9.10 -7.38
C CYS A 177 -2.33 -9.38 -8.62
N HIS A 178 -1.73 -9.59 -9.80
CA HIS A 178 -2.45 -10.09 -10.96
C HIS A 178 -3.00 -11.50 -10.73
N GLU A 179 -2.21 -12.39 -10.11
CA GLU A 179 -2.67 -13.74 -9.76
C GLU A 179 -3.85 -13.71 -8.78
N SER A 180 -3.89 -12.76 -7.84
CA SER A 180 -5.04 -12.63 -6.93
C SER A 180 -6.31 -12.18 -7.65
N TYR A 181 -6.19 -11.41 -8.74
CA TYR A 181 -7.31 -11.06 -9.64
C TYR A 181 -7.70 -12.26 -10.50
N ASN A 182 -6.74 -12.91 -11.14
CA ASN A 182 -6.99 -13.98 -12.10
C ASN A 182 -7.64 -15.22 -11.44
N ARG A 183 -7.36 -15.47 -10.16
CA ARG A 183 -7.90 -16.62 -9.40
C ARG A 183 -9.33 -16.40 -8.89
N THR A 184 -9.96 -15.26 -9.15
CA THR A 184 -11.37 -15.03 -8.80
C THR A 184 -12.30 -15.30 -9.97
N LEU A 185 -13.59 -15.44 -9.67
CA LEU A 185 -14.61 -15.68 -10.69
C LEU A 185 -14.85 -14.42 -11.53
N VAL A 186 -14.85 -13.25 -10.88
CA VAL A 186 -15.14 -11.95 -11.50
C VAL A 186 -13.92 -11.24 -12.06
N LYS A 187 -12.71 -11.81 -11.90
CA LYS A 187 -11.44 -11.24 -12.37
C LYS A 187 -11.04 -9.90 -11.73
N LEU A 188 -11.58 -9.63 -10.55
CA LEU A 188 -11.15 -8.59 -9.61
C LEU A 188 -10.72 -9.26 -8.30
N GLY A 189 -9.66 -8.76 -7.68
CA GLY A 189 -9.05 -9.39 -6.50
C GLY A 189 -9.81 -9.12 -5.20
N PRO A 190 -9.70 -10.01 -4.20
CA PRO A 190 -10.27 -9.81 -2.88
C PRO A 190 -9.49 -8.77 -2.06
N GLU A 191 -10.09 -8.23 -0.98
CA GLU A 191 -9.44 -7.32 -0.04
C GLU A 191 -8.18 -7.90 0.59
N ALA A 192 -8.17 -9.20 0.90
CA ALA A 192 -6.98 -9.89 1.38
C ALA A 192 -6.91 -11.33 0.87
N PHE A 193 -5.70 -11.81 0.63
CA PHE A 193 -5.43 -13.14 0.12
C PHE A 193 -4.26 -13.80 0.86
N ARG A 194 -4.26 -15.13 0.90
CA ARG A 194 -3.37 -15.93 1.76
C ARG A 194 -2.40 -16.80 0.97
N PHE A 195 -1.34 -17.22 1.67
CA PHE A 195 -0.27 -18.08 1.18
C PHE A 195 0.04 -19.24 2.16
N ASP A 196 -0.93 -19.56 3.01
CA ASP A 196 -0.92 -20.65 3.98
C ASP A 196 -2.15 -21.55 3.78
N GLY A 197 -2.25 -22.65 4.54
CA GLY A 197 -3.44 -23.51 4.52
C GLY A 197 -3.75 -24.19 3.19
N GLY A 198 -2.74 -24.38 2.32
CA GLY A 198 -2.88 -25.03 1.01
C GLY A 198 -3.46 -24.12 -0.07
N VAL A 199 -3.59 -22.82 0.19
CA VAL A 199 -4.05 -21.84 -0.79
C VAL A 199 -2.97 -20.82 -1.10
N GLU A 200 -3.00 -20.26 -2.30
CA GLU A 200 -2.14 -19.16 -2.70
C GLU A 200 -2.95 -18.10 -3.45
N ALA A 201 -2.76 -16.84 -3.09
CA ALA A 201 -3.37 -15.67 -3.72
C ALA A 201 -4.92 -15.75 -3.83
N ILE A 202 -5.58 -16.36 -2.86
CA ILE A 202 -7.05 -16.31 -2.70
C ILE A 202 -7.45 -16.01 -1.25
N ALA A 203 -8.65 -15.45 -1.07
CA ALA A 203 -9.23 -15.20 0.23
C ALA A 203 -9.90 -16.47 0.79
N THR A 204 -9.73 -16.73 2.09
CA THR A 204 -10.39 -17.85 2.78
C THR A 204 -11.50 -17.40 3.73
N ARG A 205 -11.41 -16.17 4.25
CA ARG A 205 -12.41 -15.61 5.17
C ARG A 205 -13.48 -14.84 4.40
N GLN A 206 -14.75 -15.08 4.74
CA GLN A 206 -15.88 -14.47 4.03
C GLN A 206 -15.83 -12.93 4.04
N ASN A 207 -15.37 -12.32 5.13
CA ASN A 207 -15.25 -10.88 5.28
C ASN A 207 -14.00 -10.28 4.62
N GLU A 208 -13.17 -11.07 3.94
CA GLU A 208 -11.98 -10.62 3.19
C GLU A 208 -12.16 -10.78 1.68
N LYS A 209 -13.29 -11.35 1.22
CA LYS A 209 -13.57 -11.65 -0.21
C LYS A 209 -14.11 -10.47 -1.02
N TYR A 210 -14.31 -9.31 -0.41
CA TYR A 210 -14.93 -8.18 -1.08
C TYR A 210 -13.95 -7.44 -1.99
N TYR A 211 -14.49 -6.63 -2.91
CA TYR A 211 -13.76 -5.69 -3.75
C TYR A 211 -14.53 -4.37 -3.80
N ILE A 212 -13.93 -3.28 -3.30
CA ILE A 212 -14.61 -1.97 -3.17
C ILE A 212 -14.07 -0.94 -4.19
N LEU A 213 -13.88 -1.35 -5.45
CA LEU A 213 -13.42 -0.45 -6.53
C LEU A 213 -11.99 0.11 -6.35
N ARG A 214 -11.17 -0.60 -5.58
CA ARG A 214 -9.83 -0.18 -5.17
C ARG A 214 -8.85 -0.04 -6.37
N PRO A 215 -7.89 0.91 -6.30
CA PRO A 215 -6.98 1.21 -7.40
C PRO A 215 -5.64 0.47 -7.37
N GLU A 216 -5.18 -0.06 -6.23
CA GLU A 216 -3.73 -0.23 -5.99
C GLU A 216 -3.04 -1.26 -6.92
N VAL A 217 -3.79 -2.22 -7.45
CA VAL A 217 -3.28 -3.16 -8.46
C VAL A 217 -3.08 -2.46 -9.82
N VAL A 218 -4.05 -1.66 -10.26
CA VAL A 218 -3.98 -0.90 -11.51
C VAL A 218 -2.96 0.24 -11.39
N GLU A 219 -2.82 0.86 -10.21
CA GLU A 219 -1.75 1.82 -9.93
C GLU A 219 -0.37 1.18 -10.16
N THR A 220 -0.14 -0.02 -9.61
CA THR A 220 1.10 -0.75 -9.84
C THR A 220 1.30 -1.06 -11.33
N TYR A 221 0.26 -1.47 -12.06
CA TYR A 221 0.37 -1.68 -13.51
C TYR A 221 0.76 -0.42 -14.27
N MET A 222 0.27 0.75 -13.85
CA MET A 222 0.61 2.04 -14.45
C MET A 222 2.11 2.34 -14.31
N TYR A 223 2.67 2.23 -13.09
CA TYR A 223 4.11 2.43 -12.88
C TYR A 223 4.94 1.40 -13.64
N MET A 224 4.58 0.12 -13.56
CA MET A 224 5.30 -0.94 -14.24
C MET A 224 5.29 -0.75 -15.76
N TRP A 225 4.15 -0.38 -16.35
CA TRP A 225 4.07 -0.03 -17.78
C TRP A 225 4.97 1.15 -18.11
N ARG A 226 4.91 2.26 -17.37
CA ARG A 226 5.70 3.47 -17.69
C ARG A 226 7.20 3.25 -17.58
N LEU A 227 7.64 2.43 -16.62
CA LEU A 227 9.06 2.20 -16.34
C LEU A 227 9.67 1.09 -17.20
N THR A 228 8.87 0.14 -17.70
CA THR A 228 9.39 -1.02 -18.45
C THR A 228 8.89 -1.12 -19.89
N HIS A 229 7.75 -0.50 -20.21
CA HIS A 229 7.03 -0.65 -21.47
C HIS A 229 6.69 -2.10 -21.83
N ASP A 230 6.65 -3.02 -20.85
CA ASP A 230 6.23 -4.39 -21.07
C ASP A 230 4.70 -4.42 -21.34
N PRO A 231 4.27 -4.87 -22.54
CA PRO A 231 2.87 -4.81 -22.94
C PRO A 231 1.93 -5.64 -22.06
N LYS A 232 2.45 -6.60 -21.27
CA LYS A 232 1.61 -7.39 -20.37
C LYS A 232 0.86 -6.53 -19.34
N TYR A 233 1.46 -5.42 -18.88
CA TYR A 233 0.81 -4.56 -17.88
C TYR A 233 -0.40 -3.81 -18.45
N ARG A 234 -0.36 -3.45 -19.74
CA ARG A 234 -1.54 -2.93 -20.45
C ARG A 234 -2.61 -3.99 -20.66
N LYS A 235 -2.20 -5.23 -20.97
CA LYS A 235 -3.12 -6.36 -21.09
C LYS A 235 -3.84 -6.64 -19.77
N TRP A 236 -3.10 -6.72 -18.66
CA TRP A 236 -3.67 -6.93 -17.32
C TRP A 236 -4.56 -5.77 -16.87
N ALA A 237 -4.20 -4.53 -17.19
CA ALA A 237 -5.08 -3.38 -16.94
C ALA A 237 -6.38 -3.49 -17.76
N TRP A 238 -6.32 -3.94 -19.01
CA TRP A 238 -7.52 -4.15 -19.83
C TRP A 238 -8.42 -5.28 -19.32
N GLU A 239 -7.83 -6.38 -18.83
CA GLU A 239 -8.57 -7.47 -18.16
C GLU A 239 -9.37 -6.93 -16.95
N ALA A 240 -8.79 -6.02 -16.16
CA ALA A 240 -9.49 -5.36 -15.05
C ALA A 240 -10.61 -4.43 -15.53
N VAL A 241 -10.43 -3.72 -16.66
CA VAL A 241 -11.49 -2.90 -17.29
C VAL A 241 -12.68 -3.77 -17.70
N GLU A 242 -12.43 -4.88 -18.39
CA GLU A 242 -13.49 -5.81 -18.81
C GLU A 242 -14.25 -6.39 -17.60
N ALA A 243 -13.54 -6.67 -16.51
CA ALA A 243 -14.13 -7.13 -15.26
C ALA A 243 -14.99 -6.06 -14.58
N LEU A 244 -14.51 -4.81 -14.50
CA LEU A 244 -15.27 -3.68 -13.96
C LEU A 244 -16.57 -3.44 -14.75
N GLU A 245 -16.49 -3.46 -16.08
CA GLU A 245 -17.67 -3.31 -16.94
C GLU A 245 -18.67 -4.45 -16.78
N SER A 246 -18.18 -5.67 -16.56
CA SER A 246 -19.03 -6.86 -16.46
C SER A 246 -19.68 -7.05 -15.09
N HIS A 247 -18.99 -6.62 -14.01
CA HIS A 247 -19.36 -7.00 -12.64
C HIS A 247 -19.59 -5.83 -11.70
N CYS A 248 -19.05 -4.64 -11.96
CA CYS A 248 -19.22 -3.48 -11.08
C CYS A 248 -20.15 -2.42 -11.67
N ARG A 249 -20.27 -2.35 -13.00
CA ARG A 249 -21.14 -1.37 -13.67
C ARG A 249 -22.61 -1.70 -13.45
N VAL A 250 -23.35 -0.71 -12.96
CA VAL A 250 -24.80 -0.73 -12.76
C VAL A 250 -25.43 0.45 -13.49
N ASN A 251 -26.77 0.54 -13.53
CA ASN A 251 -27.45 1.64 -14.22
C ASN A 251 -27.07 3.03 -13.66
N GLY A 252 -26.85 3.13 -12.35
CA GLY A 252 -26.53 4.38 -11.65
C GLY A 252 -25.04 4.71 -11.48
N GLY A 253 -24.11 3.89 -12.00
CA GLY A 253 -22.68 4.08 -11.81
C GLY A 253 -21.92 2.75 -11.65
N TYR A 254 -21.00 2.68 -10.70
CA TYR A 254 -20.26 1.48 -10.32
C TYR A 254 -20.41 1.18 -8.83
N SER A 255 -20.54 -0.09 -8.46
CA SER A 255 -20.61 -0.54 -7.06
C SER A 255 -19.55 -1.60 -6.79
N GLY A 256 -19.05 -1.63 -5.55
CA GLY A 256 -18.23 -2.72 -5.05
C GLY A 256 -19.00 -4.04 -4.93
N LEU A 257 -18.26 -5.11 -4.71
CA LEU A 257 -18.74 -6.49 -4.61
C LEU A 257 -18.42 -7.05 -3.23
N ARG A 258 -19.38 -7.75 -2.61
CA ARG A 258 -19.15 -8.41 -1.30
C ARG A 258 -18.38 -9.72 -1.40
N ASP A 259 -18.42 -10.40 -2.54
CA ASP A 259 -17.71 -11.66 -2.76
C ASP A 259 -17.32 -11.80 -4.25
N VAL A 260 -16.01 -11.70 -4.52
CA VAL A 260 -15.43 -11.82 -5.88
C VAL A 260 -15.41 -13.26 -6.43
N TYR A 261 -15.80 -14.25 -5.64
CA TYR A 261 -15.80 -15.67 -6.02
C TYR A 261 -17.17 -16.21 -6.42
N LEU A 262 -18.23 -15.39 -6.36
CA LEU A 262 -19.61 -15.84 -6.56
C LEU A 262 -20.33 -15.11 -7.69
N LYS A 263 -21.31 -15.81 -8.27
CA LYS A 263 -22.38 -15.27 -9.12
C LYS A 263 -23.74 -15.80 -8.61
N PRO A 264 -24.83 -15.02 -8.65
CA PRO A 264 -24.91 -13.63 -9.13
C PRO A 264 -24.15 -12.63 -8.23
N GLU A 265 -23.86 -11.44 -8.76
CA GLU A 265 -23.12 -10.39 -8.07
C GLU A 265 -23.85 -9.89 -6.80
N SER A 266 -23.09 -9.58 -5.76
CA SER A 266 -23.62 -8.97 -4.53
C SER A 266 -23.03 -7.57 -4.34
N TYR A 267 -23.82 -6.55 -4.74
CA TYR A 267 -23.42 -5.14 -4.74
C TYR A 267 -23.41 -4.51 -3.35
N ASP A 268 -22.34 -3.82 -2.97
CA ASP A 268 -22.24 -3.07 -1.72
C ASP A 268 -23.06 -1.76 -1.71
N ASP A 269 -23.54 -1.33 -2.89
CA ASP A 269 -24.28 -0.09 -3.15
C ASP A 269 -23.49 1.19 -2.83
N VAL A 270 -22.17 1.16 -3.03
CA VAL A 270 -21.30 2.33 -2.83
C VAL A 270 -20.38 2.57 -4.02
N GLN A 271 -20.49 3.75 -4.63
CA GLN A 271 -19.50 4.25 -5.57
C GLN A 271 -18.46 5.08 -4.81
N GLN A 272 -17.29 4.48 -4.58
CA GLN A 272 -16.20 5.12 -3.83
C GLN A 272 -15.63 6.31 -4.60
N SER A 273 -15.36 7.42 -3.94
CA SER A 273 -14.79 8.62 -4.60
C SER A 273 -13.42 8.34 -5.23
N PHE A 274 -12.61 7.47 -4.60
CA PHE A 274 -11.32 7.04 -5.13
C PHE A 274 -11.42 6.21 -6.42
N PHE A 275 -12.58 5.63 -6.74
CA PHE A 275 -12.77 4.99 -8.05
C PHE A 275 -12.57 6.01 -9.18
N LEU A 276 -13.14 7.22 -9.02
CA LEU A 276 -13.00 8.30 -9.99
C LEU A 276 -11.64 8.98 -9.90
N ALA A 277 -11.13 9.16 -8.68
CA ALA A 277 -9.87 9.87 -8.46
C ALA A 277 -8.64 9.03 -8.82
N GLU A 278 -8.70 7.70 -8.72
CA GLU A 278 -7.52 6.84 -8.81
C GLU A 278 -7.73 5.74 -9.85
N THR A 279 -8.75 4.88 -9.69
CA THR A 279 -8.92 3.71 -10.57
C THR A 279 -9.11 4.08 -12.05
N LEU A 280 -9.81 5.17 -12.33
CA LEU A 280 -10.07 5.65 -13.71
C LEU A 280 -9.00 6.62 -14.27
N LYS A 281 -8.08 7.14 -13.45
CA LYS A 281 -7.10 8.16 -13.87
C LYS A 281 -5.83 7.52 -14.43
#